data_AF-A0A5E4LGH9-F1
#
_entry.id   AF-A0A5E4LGH9-F1
#
_cell.length_a   1.000
_cell.length_b   1.000
_cell.length_c   1.000
_cell.angle_alpha   90.00
_cell.angle_beta   90.00
_cell.angle_gamma   90.00
#
_symmetry.space_group_name_H-M   'P 1'
#
loop_
_entity.id
_entity.type
_entity.pdbx_description
1 polymer ?
#
loop_
_entity_poly.entity_id
_entity_poly.type
_entity_poly.pdbx_seq_one_letter_code
_entity_poly.pdbx_strand_id
1 'polypeptide(L)' 'MYKCLQCGKEVPTLYPGSIRCPSCGFKVFLKARDPVTKTVKAQ' A
#
# COMPACT_ATOMS: atom_id res chain seq x y z
N MET A 1 4.15 -3.30 2.15
CA MET A 1 3.91 -3.02 0.71
C MET A 1 2.82 -1.97 0.60
N TYR A 2 2.86 -1.13 -0.43
CA TYR A 2 1.81 -0.13 -0.68
C TYR A 2 0.97 -0.58 -1.89
N LYS A 3 -0.33 -0.28 -1.88
CA LYS A 3 -1.23 -0.58 -2.99
C LYS A 3 -1.82 0.72 -3.50
N CYS A 4 -1.71 0.98 -4.80
CA CYS A 4 -2.36 2.17 -5.36
C CYS A 4 -3.89 2.01 -5.28
N LEU A 5 -4.59 3.04 -4.80
CA LEU A 5 -6.04 3.00 -4.65
C LEU A 5 -6.78 2.82 -5.99
N GLN A 6 -6.26 3.43 -7.06
CA GLN A 6 -6.96 3.47 -8.35
C GLN A 6 -6.66 2.27 -9.24
N CYS A 7 -5.39 1.87 -9.40
CA CYS A 7 -5.03 0.76 -10.29
C CYS A 7 -4.83 -0.56 -9.54
N GLY A 8 -4.85 -0.55 -8.21
CA GLY A 8 -4.64 -1.75 -7.39
C GLY A 8 -3.24 -2.34 -7.47
N LYS A 9 -2.30 -1.72 -8.18
CA LYS A 9 -0.92 -2.23 -8.30
C LYS A 9 -0.17 -2.09 -6.99
N GLU A 10 0.62 -3.11 -6.69
CA GLU A 10 1.49 -3.16 -5.53
C GLU A 10 2.81 -2.44 -5.83
N VAL A 11 3.15 -1.51 -4.97
CA VAL A 11 4.40 -0.75 -5.02
C VAL A 11 5.18 -1.09 -3.75
N PRO A 12 6.37 -1.70 -3.89
CA PRO A 12 7.14 -2.16 -2.74
C PRO A 12 7.64 -1.00 -1.87
N THR A 13 8.05 0.12 -2.50
CA THR A 13 8.64 1.28 -1.84
C THR A 13 8.16 2.58 -2.48
N LEU A 14 7.74 3.54 -1.66
CA LEU A 14 7.49 4.91 -2.10
C LEU A 14 8.79 5.70 -1.92
N TYR A 15 9.39 6.20 -3.00
CA TYR A 15 10.57 7.06 -2.90
C TYR A 15 10.22 8.37 -2.20
N PRO A 16 11.04 8.86 -1.25
CA PRO A 16 10.83 10.14 -0.60
C PRO A 16 10.95 11.26 -1.64
N GLY A 17 9.82 11.87 -2.02
CA GLY A 17 9.74 12.98 -2.98
C GLY A 17 8.81 12.74 -4.17
N SER A 18 8.48 11.49 -4.51
CA SER A 18 7.58 11.19 -5.63
C SER A 18 6.56 10.10 -5.26
N ILE A 19 5.48 10.52 -4.60
CA ILE A 19 4.32 9.67 -4.32
C ILE A 19 3.45 9.64 -5.59
N ARG A 20 3.89 8.98 -6.65
CA ARG A 20 3.13 8.79 -7.90
C ARG A 20 3.15 7.34 -8.32
N CYS A 21 2.00 6.79 -8.64
CA CYS A 21 1.92 5.42 -9.16
C CYS A 21 2.51 5.38 -10.59
N PRO A 22 3.44 4.46 -10.89
CA PRO A 22 4.08 4.37 -12.21
C PRO A 22 3.12 4.01 -13.35
N SER A 23 1.90 3.55 -13.05
CA SER A 23 0.92 3.15 -14.09
C SER A 23 -0.23 4.12 -14.30
N CYS A 24 -0.60 4.92 -13.29
CA CYS A 24 -1.77 5.80 -13.40
C CYS A 24 -1.51 7.23 -12.91
N GLY A 25 -0.29 7.55 -12.44
CA GLY A 25 0.05 8.88 -11.92
C GLY A 25 -0.65 9.25 -10.60
N PHE A 26 -1.49 8.36 -10.06
CA PHE A 26 -2.26 8.60 -8.85
C PHE A 26 -1.34 8.69 -7.62
N LYS A 27 -1.73 9.53 -6.65
CA LYS A 27 -0.89 9.89 -5.49
C LYS A 27 -1.33 9.25 -4.18
N VAL A 28 -2.43 8.49 -4.19
CA VAL A 28 -2.99 7.87 -2.98
C VAL A 28 -2.68 6.38 -2.96
N PHE A 29 -2.09 5.93 -1.86
CA PHE A 29 -1.68 4.55 -1.63
C PHE A 29 -2.21 4.03 -0.29
N LEU A 30 -2.62 2.77 -0.28
CA LEU A 30 -3.03 2.02 0.91
C LEU A 30 -1.84 1.20 1.42
N LYS A 31 -1.64 1.15 2.73
CA LYS A 31 -0.66 0.23 3.32
C LYS A 31 -1.25 -1.19 3.30
N ALA A 32 -0.59 -2.10 2.61
CA ALA A 32 -0.97 -3.51 2.61
C ALA A 32 -0.79 -4.08 4.02
N ARG A 33 -1.69 -4.98 4.40
CA ARG A 33 -1.64 -5.69 5.69
C ARG A 33 -0.36 -6.52 5.74
N ASP A 34 0.38 -6.41 6.85
CA ASP A 34 1.51 -7.28 7.09
C ASP A 34 1.03 -8.75 7.15
N PRO A 35 1.79 -9.71 6.61
CA PRO A 35 1.41 -11.13 6.62
C PRO A 35 1.36 -11.70 8.03
N VAL A 36 1.95 -11.02 9.01
CA VAL A 36 1.93 -11.39 10.42
C VAL A 36 0.53 -11.12 10.98
N THR A 37 -0.23 -12.20 11.17
CA THR A 37 -1.53 -12.16 11.83
C THR A 37 -1.34 -11.92 13.33
N LYS A 38 -1.86 -10.80 13.82
CA LYS A 38 -2.01 -10.59 15.27
C LYS A 38 -3.18 -11.43 15.76
N THR A 39 -2.96 -12.29 16.73
CA THR A 39 -4.02 -13.03 17.41
C THR A 39 -4.76 -12.07 18.35
N VAL A 40 -6.07 -11.93 18.16
CA VAL A 40 -6.93 -11.14 19.03
C VAL A 40 -7.86 -12.13 19.75
N LYS A 41 -7.86 -12.11 21.08
CA LYS A 41 -8.84 -12.87 21.87
C LYS A 41 -10.17 -12.13 21.79
N ALA A 42 -11.23 -12.80 21.32
CA ALA A 42 -12.58 -12.30 21.51
C ALA A 42 -12.92 -12.42 23.01
N GLN A 43 -13.33 -11.32 23.63
CA GLN A 43 -13.88 -11.32 24.99
C GLN A 43 -15.23 -12.02 25.04
#